data_AF-A0A2K0TMS4-F1
#
_entry.id   AF-A0A2K0TMS4-F1
#
_cell.length_a   1.000
_cell.length_b   1.000
_cell.length_c   1.000
_cell.angle_alpha   90.00
_cell.angle_beta   90.00
_cell.angle_gamma   90.00
#
_symmetry.space_group_name_H-M   'P 1'
#
loop_
_entity.id
_entity.type
_entity.pdbx_description
1 polymer ?
#
loop_
_entity_poly.entity_id
_entity_poly.type
_entity_poly.pdbx_seq_one_letter_code
_entity_poly.pdbx_strand_id
1 'polypeptide(L)'
;MNLLQQPLTVQLLSMVVNRVQRHRCNNYCMQLNRRTKQVECRFGFPHGQRLLASLDKLPHSKHWCFRGERNDSQINHYNRLLTVAWLANTDISPCTSLQQVVDYVAKYCSKSEKKSETFAQIGKALMPRVKDQNPLISFTSKLLNQLVAERDYSKQEVSHLLLGLPLQEGSRTCLYVDCRNPARHSRSLQIDGGEVDEAPNVYEKYKQRPESLEDLVYVSFHPRATPANAPCSRSG
;
A
#
# COMPACT_ATOMS: atom_id res chain seq x y z
N MET A 1 -11.81 31.35 -11.26
CA MET A 1 -10.68 31.77 -12.10
C MET A 1 -10.21 30.58 -12.91
N ASN A 2 -10.25 30.65 -14.24
CA ASN A 2 -9.80 29.56 -15.11
C ASN A 2 -8.28 29.67 -15.34
N LEU A 3 -7.50 28.88 -14.59
CA LEU A 3 -6.03 28.94 -14.60
C LEU A 3 -5.42 28.46 -15.94
N LEU A 4 -6.20 27.77 -16.78
CA LEU A 4 -5.76 27.29 -18.10
C LEU A 4 -5.64 28.42 -19.15
N GLN A 5 -6.20 29.60 -18.87
CA GLN A 5 -6.14 30.76 -19.76
C GLN A 5 -5.06 31.77 -19.36
N GLN A 6 -4.38 31.55 -18.23
CA GLN A 6 -3.32 32.45 -17.79
C GLN A 6 -1.96 32.05 -18.37
N PRO A 7 -1.16 33.00 -18.85
CA PRO A 7 0.21 32.70 -19.29
C PRO A 7 1.03 32.16 -18.12
N LEU A 8 1.85 31.14 -18.39
CA LEU A 8 2.80 30.57 -17.44
C LEU A 8 3.93 31.56 -17.15
N THR A 9 3.66 32.50 -16.25
CA THR A 9 4.62 33.55 -15.85
C THR A 9 5.37 33.16 -14.57
N VAL A 10 6.54 33.77 -14.36
CA VAL A 10 7.29 33.67 -13.10
C VAL A 10 6.46 34.19 -11.92
N GLN A 11 5.62 35.19 -12.15
CA GLN A 11 4.72 35.73 -11.11
C GLN A 11 3.68 34.70 -10.69
N LEU A 12 3.03 34.01 -11.64
CA LEU A 12 2.10 32.91 -11.33
C LEU A 12 2.80 31.80 -10.55
N LEU A 13 3.98 31.36 -11.02
CA LEU A 13 4.78 30.35 -10.31
C LEU A 13 5.09 30.79 -8.87
N SER A 14 5.54 32.04 -8.69
CA SER A 14 5.86 32.59 -7.37
C SER A 14 4.63 32.56 -6.45
N MET A 15 3.46 32.99 -6.93
CA MET A 15 2.22 32.93 -6.14
C MET A 15 1.86 31.49 -5.74
N VAL A 16 1.91 30.54 -6.69
CA VAL A 16 1.56 29.14 -6.43
C VAL A 16 2.55 28.51 -5.46
N VAL A 17 3.86 28.65 -5.68
CA VAL A 17 4.91 28.11 -4.81
C VAL A 17 4.78 28.66 -3.39
N ASN A 18 4.55 29.97 -3.23
CA ASN A 18 4.33 30.56 -1.92
C ASN A 18 3.08 30.04 -1.21
N ARG A 19 2.03 29.72 -1.97
CA ARG A 19 0.78 29.20 -1.42
C ARG A 19 0.88 27.74 -1.02
N VAL A 20 1.51 26.90 -1.84
CA VAL A 20 1.43 25.44 -1.69
C VAL A 20 2.73 24.79 -1.23
N GLN A 21 3.90 25.34 -1.57
CA GLN A 21 5.20 24.73 -1.23
C GLN A 21 5.83 25.33 0.03
N ARG A 22 5.28 26.40 0.59
CA ARG A 22 5.83 27.03 1.78
C ARG A 22 5.56 26.19 3.02
N HIS A 23 6.64 25.70 3.62
CA HIS A 23 6.59 24.99 4.87
C HIS A 23 6.36 25.95 6.04
N ARG A 24 5.54 25.51 6.99
CA ARG A 24 5.41 26.10 8.31
C ARG A 24 5.44 24.96 9.31
N CYS A 25 6.46 24.95 10.18
CA CYS A 25 6.60 23.88 11.14
C CYS A 25 5.36 23.77 12.03
N ASN A 26 4.94 22.54 12.32
CA ASN A 26 3.86 22.21 13.23
C ASN A 26 4.20 20.93 14.00
N ASN A 27 3.30 20.49 14.88
CA ASN A 27 3.51 19.30 15.71
C ASN A 27 3.67 17.99 14.90
N TYR A 28 3.24 17.97 13.63
CA TYR A 28 3.41 16.80 12.78
C TYR A 28 4.86 16.65 12.30
N CYS A 29 5.49 17.76 11.88
CA CYS A 29 6.85 17.71 11.36
C CYS A 29 7.92 17.82 12.45
N MET A 30 7.63 18.48 13.58
CA MET A 30 8.55 18.59 14.70
C MET A 30 8.59 17.25 15.45
N GLN A 31 9.70 16.52 15.30
CA GLN A 31 9.85 15.18 15.86
C GLN A 31 11.20 15.04 16.55
N LEU A 32 11.26 14.21 17.59
CA LEU A 32 12.52 13.86 18.23
C LEU A 32 13.38 13.05 17.25
N ASN A 33 14.47 13.64 16.77
CA ASN A 33 15.44 12.90 15.98
C ASN A 33 16.23 11.96 16.90
N ARG A 34 16.18 10.66 16.59
CA ARG A 34 16.79 9.60 17.40
C ARG A 34 18.30 9.72 17.55
N ARG A 35 18.98 10.40 16.62
CA ARG A 35 20.44 10.58 16.56
C ARG A 35 20.88 11.85 17.27
N THR A 36 20.31 13.00 16.90
CA THR A 36 20.65 14.30 17.50
C THR A 36 20.06 14.46 18.91
N LYS A 37 19.06 13.63 19.26
CA LYS A 37 18.30 13.71 20.51
C LYS A 37 17.60 15.06 20.71
N GLN A 38 17.39 15.79 19.62
CA GLN A 38 16.73 17.10 19.61
C GLN A 38 15.40 17.00 18.85
N VAL A 39 14.46 17.86 19.24
CA VAL A 39 13.21 18.03 18.49
C VAL A 39 13.51 18.93 17.31
N GLU A 40 13.46 18.37 16.12
CA GLU A 40 13.78 19.06 14.87
C GLU A 40 12.72 18.76 13.81
N CYS A 41 12.66 19.59 12.77
CA CYS A 41 11.76 19.31 11.66
C CYS A 41 12.26 18.07 10.91
N ARG A 42 11.45 17.01 10.86
CA ARG A 42 11.75 15.75 10.15
C ARG A 42 12.04 15.93 8.66
N PHE A 43 11.63 17.07 8.09
CA PHE A 43 11.87 17.43 6.69
C PHE A 43 13.15 18.25 6.51
N GLY A 44 13.82 18.65 7.59
CA GLY A 44 15.09 19.39 7.57
C GLY A 44 14.94 20.89 7.29
N PHE A 45 13.80 21.49 7.67
CA PHE A 45 13.61 22.95 7.64
C PHE A 45 14.22 23.63 8.88
N PRO A 46 14.74 24.87 8.76
CA PRO A 46 14.93 25.63 7.51
C PRO A 46 16.04 25.04 6.63
N HIS A 47 15.87 25.09 5.32
CA HIS A 47 16.91 24.68 4.39
C HIS A 47 17.95 25.79 4.18
N GLY A 48 19.23 25.43 4.03
CA GLY A 48 20.28 26.39 3.67
C GLY A 48 20.06 27.00 2.28
N GLN A 49 20.40 28.28 2.16
CA GLN A 49 20.46 28.97 0.86
C GLN A 49 21.54 28.35 -0.03
N ARG A 50 21.31 28.37 -1.35
CA ARG A 50 22.20 27.79 -2.35
C ARG A 50 22.20 28.65 -3.61
N LEU A 51 23.36 29.15 -3.99
CA LEU A 51 23.54 29.91 -5.22
C LEU A 51 23.66 29.01 -6.47
N LEU A 52 24.14 27.77 -6.28
CA LEU A 52 24.33 26.80 -7.35
C LEU A 52 23.68 25.47 -6.99
N ALA A 53 23.16 24.78 -8.00
CA ALA A 53 22.69 23.42 -7.86
C ALA A 53 23.88 22.45 -7.74
N SER A 54 23.73 21.39 -6.95
CA SER A 54 24.75 20.34 -6.86
C SER A 54 24.17 18.99 -6.43
N LEU A 55 25.00 17.96 -6.51
CA LEU A 55 24.76 16.65 -5.94
C LEU A 55 25.48 16.56 -4.59
N ASP A 56 24.72 16.31 -3.53
CA ASP A 56 25.25 16.20 -2.18
C ASP A 56 25.11 14.75 -1.70
N LYS A 57 26.17 14.20 -1.10
CA LYS A 57 26.10 12.92 -0.39
C LYS A 57 25.72 13.19 1.06
N LEU A 58 24.43 13.06 1.38
CA LEU A 58 23.98 13.23 2.76
C LEU A 58 24.48 12.07 3.63
N PRO A 59 24.93 12.31 4.88
CA PRO A 59 25.45 11.26 5.77
C PRO A 59 24.49 10.09 6.01
N HIS A 60 23.21 10.29 5.76
CA HIS A 60 22.12 9.34 6.01
C HIS A 60 21.49 8.78 4.73
N SER A 61 21.98 9.17 3.55
CA SER A 61 21.48 8.68 2.27
C SER A 61 22.45 7.70 1.64
N LYS A 62 21.93 6.53 1.23
CA LYS A 62 22.67 5.56 0.40
C LYS A 62 23.01 6.13 -0.97
N HIS A 63 22.20 7.08 -1.46
CA HIS A 63 22.29 7.65 -2.80
C HIS A 63 22.70 9.13 -2.74
N TRP A 64 23.28 9.63 -3.83
CA TRP A 64 23.47 11.08 -3.97
C TRP A 64 22.10 11.77 -4.01
N CYS A 65 22.05 13.02 -3.57
CA CYS A 65 20.83 13.81 -3.54
C CYS A 65 21.04 15.08 -4.34
N PHE A 66 20.20 15.31 -5.34
CA PHE A 66 20.18 16.59 -6.03
C PHE A 66 19.60 17.68 -5.12
N ARG A 67 20.34 18.79 -5.01
CA ARG A 67 19.91 20.01 -4.35
C ARG A 67 19.98 21.15 -5.35
N GLY A 68 18.82 21.65 -5.76
CA GLY A 68 18.72 22.81 -6.63
C GLY A 68 19.12 24.10 -5.92
N GLU A 69 19.29 25.17 -6.71
CA GLU A 69 19.43 26.54 -6.23
C GLU A 69 18.25 26.91 -5.31
N ARG A 70 18.54 27.67 -4.26
CA ARG A 70 17.57 28.05 -3.24
C ARG A 70 17.88 29.42 -2.67
N ASN A 71 16.96 30.35 -2.87
CA ASN A 71 16.98 31.68 -2.23
C ASN A 71 16.08 31.77 -0.98
N ASP A 72 15.11 30.86 -0.82
CA ASP A 72 14.18 30.83 0.31
C ASP A 72 14.27 29.51 1.10
N SER A 73 14.56 29.61 2.39
CA SER A 73 14.81 28.46 3.28
C SER A 73 13.56 27.67 3.66
N GLN A 74 12.36 28.20 3.42
CA GLN A 74 11.09 27.63 3.83
C GLN A 74 10.28 27.05 2.65
N ILE A 75 10.84 27.06 1.44
CA ILE A 75 10.19 26.47 0.28
C ILE A 75 10.65 25.01 0.11
N ASN A 76 9.68 24.10 0.00
CA ASN A 76 9.91 22.70 -0.36
C ASN A 76 10.64 22.57 -1.69
N HIS A 77 11.28 21.43 -1.93
CA HIS A 77 11.71 21.07 -3.27
C HIS A 77 10.49 21.00 -4.20
N TYR A 78 10.60 21.60 -5.38
CA TYR A 78 9.49 21.63 -6.33
C TYR A 78 10.00 21.56 -7.76
N ASN A 79 9.17 21.01 -8.64
CA ASN A 79 9.33 21.17 -10.08
C ASN A 79 8.38 22.28 -10.53
N ARG A 80 8.89 23.25 -11.31
CA ARG A 80 8.14 24.44 -11.73
C ARG A 80 6.86 24.07 -12.48
N LEU A 81 6.98 23.17 -13.47
CA LEU A 81 5.85 22.75 -14.30
C LEU A 81 4.82 21.98 -13.48
N LEU A 82 5.26 20.99 -12.71
CA LEU A 82 4.35 20.18 -11.88
C LEU A 82 3.62 21.03 -10.86
N THR A 83 4.29 22.01 -10.23
CA THR A 83 3.66 22.85 -9.22
C THR A 83 2.54 23.71 -9.80
N VAL A 84 2.74 24.28 -11.00
CA VAL A 84 1.71 25.12 -11.65
C VAL A 84 0.59 24.27 -12.26
N ALA A 85 0.89 23.07 -12.77
CA ALA A 85 -0.12 22.16 -13.28
C ALA A 85 -0.97 21.52 -12.16
N TRP A 86 -0.33 21.16 -11.04
CA TRP A 86 -0.96 20.45 -9.92
C TRP A 86 -1.62 21.39 -8.90
N LEU A 87 -1.10 22.62 -8.75
CA LEU A 87 -1.60 23.64 -7.81
C LEU A 87 -1.69 23.16 -6.35
N ALA A 88 -0.83 22.21 -6.00
CA ALA A 88 -0.70 21.66 -4.66
C ALA A 88 0.77 21.34 -4.37
N ASN A 89 1.09 21.07 -3.11
CA ASN A 89 2.45 20.75 -2.70
C ASN A 89 2.91 19.44 -3.37
N THR A 90 4.17 19.39 -3.74
CA THR A 90 4.77 18.22 -4.40
C THR A 90 6.01 17.83 -3.62
N ASP A 91 6.04 16.61 -3.09
CA ASP A 91 7.25 16.04 -2.52
C ASP A 91 8.05 15.34 -3.63
N ILE A 92 8.88 16.11 -4.34
CA ILE A 92 9.68 15.61 -5.46
C ILE A 92 11.17 15.64 -5.15
N SER A 93 11.82 14.51 -5.39
CA SER A 93 13.28 14.39 -5.37
C SER A 93 13.71 13.53 -6.55
N PRO A 94 14.53 14.05 -7.48
CA PRO A 94 14.94 13.27 -8.63
C PRO A 94 15.88 12.15 -8.19
N CYS A 95 15.73 10.98 -8.82
CA CYS A 95 16.69 9.91 -8.66
C CYS A 95 17.99 10.28 -9.40
N THR A 96 19.13 10.11 -8.75
CA THR A 96 20.45 10.47 -9.28
C THR A 96 21.24 9.24 -9.75
N SER A 97 20.67 8.04 -9.68
CA SER A 97 21.27 6.80 -10.16
C SER A 97 20.21 5.75 -10.48
N LEU A 98 20.55 4.79 -11.35
CA LEU A 98 19.68 3.63 -11.64
C LEU A 98 19.39 2.82 -10.38
N GLN A 99 20.40 2.60 -9.53
CA GLN A 99 20.22 1.86 -8.28
C GLN A 99 19.22 2.55 -7.34
N GLN A 100 19.16 3.89 -7.32
CA GLN A 100 18.17 4.62 -6.53
C GLN A 100 16.75 4.39 -7.03
N VAL A 101 16.57 4.29 -8.35
CA VAL A 101 15.27 3.94 -8.95
C VAL A 101 14.86 2.53 -8.53
N VAL A 102 15.77 1.56 -8.67
CA VAL A 102 15.52 0.17 -8.27
C VAL A 102 15.18 0.06 -6.78
N ASP A 103 15.98 0.68 -5.91
CA ASP A 103 15.75 0.68 -4.46
C ASP A 103 14.40 1.34 -4.11
N TYR A 104 14.03 2.42 -4.83
CA TYR A 104 12.75 3.09 -4.65
C TYR A 104 11.59 2.17 -5.04
N VAL A 105 11.63 1.60 -6.25
CA VAL A 105 10.60 0.65 -6.73
C VAL A 105 10.49 -0.53 -5.77
N ALA A 106 11.61 -1.17 -5.42
CA ALA A 106 11.65 -2.29 -4.49
C ALA A 106 11.03 -1.94 -3.13
N LYS A 107 11.32 -0.76 -2.57
CA LYS A 107 10.71 -0.29 -1.30
C LYS A 107 9.19 -0.24 -1.38
N TYR A 108 8.61 0.20 -2.50
CA TYR A 108 7.15 0.29 -2.64
C TYR A 108 6.53 -1.04 -3.01
N CYS A 109 7.19 -1.89 -3.81
CA CYS A 109 6.72 -3.24 -4.11
C CYS A 109 6.76 -4.15 -2.87
N SER A 110 7.72 -3.94 -1.96
CA SER A 110 7.87 -4.74 -0.74
C SER A 110 7.18 -4.12 0.49
N LYS A 111 6.47 -3.00 0.32
CA LYS A 111 5.78 -2.36 1.44
C LYS A 111 4.58 -3.21 1.82
N SER A 112 4.67 -3.89 2.96
CA SER A 112 3.54 -4.62 3.53
C SER A 112 2.39 -3.66 3.82
N GLU A 113 1.18 -4.03 3.39
CA GLU A 113 -0.02 -3.34 3.84
C GLU A 113 -0.30 -3.72 5.30
N LYS A 114 -0.79 -2.75 6.07
CA LYS A 114 -1.21 -3.02 7.45
C LYS A 114 -2.60 -3.64 7.36
N LYS A 115 -2.73 -4.87 7.87
CA LYS A 115 -4.04 -5.52 8.03
C LYS A 115 -4.98 -4.60 8.80
N SER A 116 -6.21 -4.48 8.32
CA SER A 116 -7.28 -3.71 8.93
C SER A 116 -7.49 -4.13 10.38
N GLU A 117 -7.72 -3.14 11.24
CA GLU A 117 -7.99 -3.38 12.65
C GLU A 117 -9.42 -3.93 12.82
N THR A 118 -9.70 -4.61 13.92
CA THR A 118 -11.08 -5.08 14.15
C THR A 118 -12.00 -3.88 14.42
N PHE A 119 -13.29 -3.99 14.08
CA PHE A 119 -14.27 -2.93 14.37
C PHE A 119 -14.26 -2.48 15.84
N ALA A 120 -14.03 -3.40 16.78
CA ALA A 120 -13.92 -3.10 18.20
C ALA A 120 -12.69 -2.24 18.53
N GLN A 121 -11.53 -2.52 17.91
CA GLN A 121 -10.31 -1.75 18.09
C GLN A 121 -10.46 -0.34 17.51
N ILE A 122 -11.01 -0.25 16.30
CA ILE A 122 -11.32 1.03 15.65
C ILE A 122 -12.28 1.83 16.52
N GLY A 123 -13.37 1.20 16.98
CA GLY A 123 -14.36 1.83 17.84
C GLY A 123 -13.73 2.44 19.11
N LYS A 124 -12.88 1.67 19.79
CA LYS A 124 -12.15 2.12 20.99
C LYS A 124 -11.22 3.30 20.70
N ALA A 125 -10.50 3.28 19.58
CA ALA A 125 -9.60 4.36 19.18
C ALA A 125 -10.35 5.66 18.79
N LEU A 126 -11.60 5.53 18.34
CA LEU A 126 -12.44 6.67 17.96
C LEU A 126 -13.13 7.35 19.16
N MET A 127 -13.38 6.63 20.27
CA MET A 127 -14.10 7.17 21.44
C MET A 127 -13.62 8.55 21.89
N PRO A 128 -12.31 8.83 22.05
CA PRO A 128 -11.84 10.15 22.50
C PRO A 128 -12.08 11.28 21.48
N ARG A 129 -12.48 10.94 20.25
CA ARG A 129 -12.67 11.88 19.14
C ARG A 129 -14.14 12.10 18.80
N VAL A 130 -15.07 11.41 19.45
CA VAL A 130 -16.52 11.56 19.22
C VAL A 130 -16.97 12.90 19.80
N LYS A 131 -17.82 13.64 19.07
CA LYS A 131 -18.40 14.89 19.56
C LYS A 131 -19.57 14.60 20.51
N ASP A 132 -19.72 15.41 21.55
CA ASP A 132 -20.84 15.29 22.51
C ASP A 132 -22.19 15.60 21.85
N GLN A 133 -22.19 16.49 20.85
CA GLN A 133 -23.38 16.81 20.08
C GLN A 133 -23.58 15.77 18.97
N ASN A 134 -24.70 15.04 19.03
CA ASN A 134 -25.03 13.91 18.14
C ASN A 134 -23.94 12.82 18.11
N PRO A 135 -23.66 12.17 19.26
CA PRO A 135 -22.52 11.28 19.42
C PRO A 135 -22.59 10.05 18.50
N LEU A 136 -23.79 9.51 18.26
CA LEU A 136 -23.97 8.38 17.33
C LEU A 136 -23.60 8.76 15.90
N ILE A 137 -24.07 9.91 15.39
CA ILE A 137 -23.74 10.37 14.04
C ILE A 137 -22.25 10.69 13.93
N SER A 138 -21.68 11.34 14.95
CA SER A 138 -20.24 11.63 14.99
C SER A 138 -19.40 10.36 15.00
N PHE A 139 -19.81 9.34 15.76
CA PHE A 139 -19.12 8.06 15.81
C PHE A 139 -19.22 7.33 14.47
N THR A 140 -20.44 7.17 13.94
CA THR A 140 -20.67 6.48 12.67
C THR A 140 -19.93 7.14 11.51
N SER A 141 -19.95 8.48 11.41
CA SER A 141 -19.21 9.20 10.37
C SER A 141 -17.70 8.98 10.49
N LYS A 142 -17.14 9.01 11.70
CA LYS A 142 -15.70 8.75 11.93
C LYS A 142 -15.32 7.30 11.67
N LEU A 143 -16.18 6.35 12.03
CA LEU A 143 -15.99 4.93 11.74
C LEU A 143 -15.97 4.69 10.24
N LEU A 144 -16.97 5.21 9.50
CA LEU A 144 -17.02 5.10 8.04
C LEU A 144 -15.80 5.73 7.37
N ASN A 145 -15.38 6.92 7.81
CA ASN A 145 -14.18 7.58 7.29
C ASN A 145 -12.91 6.74 7.53
N GLN A 146 -12.82 6.05 8.67
CA GLN A 146 -11.69 5.18 8.97
C GLN A 146 -11.70 3.94 8.09
N LEU A 147 -12.86 3.27 7.94
CA LEU A 147 -13.00 2.05 7.14
C LEU A 147 -12.72 2.29 5.66
N VAL A 148 -13.17 3.41 5.10
CA VAL A 148 -12.89 3.79 3.70
C VAL A 148 -11.40 4.05 3.46
N ALA A 149 -10.66 4.43 4.50
CA ALA A 149 -9.23 4.70 4.41
C ALA A 149 -8.36 3.44 4.58
N GLU A 150 -8.90 2.36 5.14
CA GLU A 150 -8.17 1.10 5.30
C GLU A 150 -7.94 0.42 3.94
N ARG A 151 -6.76 -0.19 3.80
CA ARG A 151 -6.34 -0.91 2.59
C ARG A 151 -5.67 -2.19 3.03
N ASP A 152 -6.42 -3.29 2.96
CA ASP A 152 -5.89 -4.63 3.23
C ASP A 152 -5.03 -5.16 2.09
N TYR A 153 -5.32 -4.71 0.87
CA TYR A 153 -4.63 -5.14 -0.34
C TYR A 153 -3.79 -4.02 -0.92
N SER A 154 -2.61 -4.39 -1.41
CA SER A 154 -1.73 -3.42 -2.05
C SER A 154 -2.34 -2.96 -3.37
N LYS A 155 -2.02 -1.72 -3.80
CA LYS A 155 -2.44 -1.24 -5.12
C LYS A 155 -1.99 -2.16 -6.25
N GLN A 156 -0.83 -2.80 -6.10
CA GLN A 156 -0.30 -3.74 -7.09
C GLN A 156 -1.14 -5.00 -7.17
N GLU A 157 -1.48 -5.58 -6.02
CA GLU A 157 -2.36 -6.75 -5.93
C GLU A 157 -3.74 -6.46 -6.53
N VAL A 158 -4.35 -5.33 -6.18
CA VAL A 158 -5.63 -4.91 -6.76
C VAL A 158 -5.53 -4.75 -8.27
N SER A 159 -4.48 -4.10 -8.79
CA SER A 159 -4.29 -3.96 -10.23
C SER A 159 -4.14 -5.30 -10.94
N HIS A 160 -3.38 -6.24 -10.37
CA HIS A 160 -3.24 -7.58 -10.96
C HIS A 160 -4.57 -8.32 -10.99
N LEU A 161 -5.34 -8.28 -9.90
CA LEU A 161 -6.68 -8.88 -9.85
C LEU A 161 -7.64 -8.26 -10.88
N LEU A 162 -7.68 -6.93 -10.98
CA LEU A 162 -8.57 -6.23 -11.91
C LEU A 162 -8.22 -6.48 -13.38
N LEU A 163 -6.93 -6.64 -13.68
CA LEU A 163 -6.43 -6.88 -15.05
C LEU A 163 -6.32 -8.37 -15.39
N GLY A 164 -6.68 -9.27 -14.48
CA GLY A 164 -6.52 -10.72 -14.66
C GLY A 164 -5.05 -11.15 -14.81
N LEU A 165 -4.11 -10.38 -14.27
CA LEU A 165 -2.68 -10.69 -14.32
C LEU A 165 -2.31 -11.64 -13.18
N PRO A 166 -1.34 -12.55 -13.38
CA PRO A 166 -0.87 -13.44 -12.33
C PRO A 166 -0.28 -12.63 -11.17
N LEU A 167 -0.76 -12.86 -9.94
CA LEU A 167 -0.21 -12.23 -8.72
C LEU A 167 1.18 -12.72 -8.36
N GLN A 168 1.50 -13.95 -8.78
CA GLN A 168 2.78 -14.59 -8.54
C GLN A 168 3.12 -15.48 -9.73
N GLU A 169 4.35 -15.39 -10.20
CA GLU A 169 4.96 -16.38 -11.08
C GLU A 169 6.05 -17.11 -10.30
N GLY A 170 6.10 -18.42 -10.42
CA GLY A 170 7.07 -19.25 -9.71
C GLY A 170 7.48 -20.41 -10.59
N SER A 171 8.75 -20.82 -10.47
CA SER A 171 9.25 -22.03 -11.12
C SER A 171 8.75 -23.32 -10.45
N ARG A 172 7.97 -23.20 -9.37
CA ARG A 172 7.47 -24.32 -8.57
C ARG A 172 5.97 -24.17 -8.33
N THR A 173 5.25 -25.27 -8.51
CA THR A 173 3.84 -25.37 -8.13
C THR A 173 3.73 -25.68 -6.64
N CYS A 174 3.09 -24.82 -5.87
CA CYS A 174 2.77 -25.10 -4.46
C CYS A 174 1.45 -25.87 -4.38
N LEU A 175 1.50 -27.09 -3.81
CA LEU A 175 0.33 -27.88 -3.50
C LEU A 175 0.02 -27.75 -2.00
N TYR A 176 -1.17 -27.26 -1.68
CA TYR A 176 -1.66 -27.22 -0.30
C TYR A 176 -2.39 -28.52 0.00
N VAL A 177 -1.79 -29.36 0.85
CA VAL A 177 -2.38 -30.61 1.30
C VAL A 177 -2.91 -30.43 2.71
N ASP A 178 -4.20 -30.71 2.95
CA ASP A 178 -4.76 -30.69 4.30
C ASP A 178 -4.25 -31.90 5.10
N CYS A 179 -3.33 -31.64 6.02
CA CYS A 179 -2.75 -32.66 6.90
C CYS A 179 -3.52 -32.85 8.22
N ARG A 180 -4.67 -32.19 8.40
CA ARG A 180 -5.53 -32.38 9.58
C ARG A 180 -6.16 -33.78 9.53
N ASN A 181 -6.78 -34.22 10.63
CA ASN A 181 -7.57 -35.44 10.64
C ASN A 181 -8.62 -35.41 9.50
N PRO A 182 -8.78 -36.48 8.69
CA PRO A 182 -9.73 -36.53 7.57
C PRO A 182 -11.15 -36.11 7.91
N ALA A 183 -11.61 -36.35 9.15
CA ALA A 183 -12.93 -35.91 9.61
C ALA A 183 -13.09 -34.38 9.70
N ARG A 184 -11.98 -33.63 9.63
CA ARG A 184 -11.93 -32.16 9.67
C ARG A 184 -11.57 -31.55 8.31
N HIS A 185 -11.43 -32.37 7.27
CA HIS A 185 -11.15 -31.86 5.92
C HIS A 185 -12.37 -31.12 5.39
N SER A 186 -12.14 -29.94 4.82
CA SER A 186 -13.20 -29.10 4.26
C SER A 186 -13.86 -29.81 3.08
N ARG A 187 -15.20 -29.74 3.04
CA ARG A 187 -16.02 -30.27 1.96
C ARG A 187 -16.55 -29.13 1.11
N SER A 188 -16.59 -29.33 -0.20
CA SER A 188 -17.20 -28.36 -1.12
C SER A 188 -18.71 -28.61 -1.19
N LEU A 189 -19.51 -27.56 -1.13
CA LEU A 189 -20.95 -27.65 -1.36
C LEU A 189 -21.20 -27.63 -2.88
N GLN A 190 -22.04 -28.55 -3.35
CA GLN A 190 -22.63 -28.51 -4.67
C GLN A 190 -24.08 -28.07 -4.53
N ILE A 191 -24.48 -27.09 -5.36
CA ILE A 191 -25.84 -26.59 -5.39
C ILE A 191 -26.40 -26.97 -6.76
N ASP A 192 -27.39 -27.86 -6.77
CA ASP A 192 -28.09 -28.25 -7.99
C ASP A 192 -29.59 -28.17 -7.75
N GLY A 193 -30.31 -27.47 -8.64
CA GLY A 193 -31.77 -27.34 -8.56
C GLY A 193 -32.38 -26.74 -7.28
N GLY A 194 -31.57 -26.18 -6.36
CA GLY A 194 -32.04 -25.68 -5.06
C GLY A 194 -31.78 -26.61 -3.87
N GLU A 195 -31.22 -27.79 -4.11
CA GLU A 195 -30.69 -28.67 -3.07
C GLU A 195 -29.18 -28.40 -2.87
N VAL A 196 -28.73 -28.49 -1.62
CA VAL A 196 -27.34 -28.25 -1.23
C VAL A 196 -26.76 -29.57 -0.73
N ASP A 197 -25.91 -30.17 -1.54
CA ASP A 197 -25.22 -31.43 -1.23
C ASP A 197 -23.74 -31.20 -0.90
N GLU A 198 -23.20 -32.00 0.01
CA GLU A 198 -21.77 -32.04 0.27
C GLU A 198 -21.08 -32.94 -0.75
N ALA A 199 -20.25 -32.35 -1.61
CA ALA A 199 -19.39 -33.15 -2.48
C ALA A 199 -18.24 -33.78 -1.67
N PRO A 200 -17.83 -35.01 -2.03
CA PRO A 200 -16.75 -35.71 -1.35
C PRO A 200 -15.45 -34.91 -1.43
N ASN A 201 -14.73 -34.85 -0.32
CA ASN A 201 -13.45 -34.14 -0.27
C ASN A 201 -12.37 -34.89 -1.08
N VAL A 202 -11.25 -34.21 -1.35
CA VAL A 202 -10.16 -34.76 -2.18
C VAL A 202 -9.59 -36.07 -1.63
N TYR A 203 -9.55 -36.21 -0.30
CA TYR A 203 -9.05 -37.40 0.36
C TYR A 203 -10.03 -38.59 0.27
N GLU A 204 -11.33 -38.34 0.33
CA GLU A 204 -12.37 -39.35 0.07
C GLU A 204 -12.33 -39.81 -1.39
N LYS A 205 -12.20 -38.88 -2.34
CA LYS A 205 -11.97 -39.21 -3.76
C LYS A 205 -10.72 -40.07 -3.98
N TYR A 206 -9.66 -39.82 -3.20
CA TYR A 206 -8.45 -40.63 -3.24
C TYR A 206 -8.67 -42.06 -2.73
N LYS A 207 -9.44 -42.22 -1.65
CA LYS A 207 -9.79 -43.53 -1.11
C LYS A 207 -10.71 -44.33 -2.05
N GLN A 208 -11.57 -43.64 -2.78
CA GLN A 208 -12.52 -44.23 -3.73
C GLN A 208 -11.98 -44.23 -5.17
N ARG A 209 -10.66 -44.06 -5.36
CA ARG A 209 -10.08 -43.98 -6.69
C ARG A 209 -10.22 -45.31 -7.44
N PRO A 210 -10.44 -45.30 -8.78
CA PRO A 210 -10.49 -46.51 -9.58
C PRO A 210 -9.17 -47.29 -9.54
N GLU A 211 -9.21 -48.61 -9.76
CA GLU A 211 -8.02 -49.49 -9.81
C GLU A 211 -6.95 -48.98 -10.79
N SER A 212 -7.36 -48.38 -11.91
CA SER A 212 -6.44 -47.74 -12.87
C SER A 212 -5.54 -46.64 -12.29
N LEU A 213 -5.87 -46.12 -11.10
CA LEU A 213 -5.13 -45.08 -10.37
C LEU A 213 -4.58 -45.58 -9.04
N GLU A 214 -4.55 -46.89 -8.79
CA GLU A 214 -4.12 -47.47 -7.51
C GLU A 214 -2.67 -47.12 -7.16
N ASP A 215 -1.80 -47.12 -8.17
CA ASP A 215 -0.37 -46.75 -8.08
C ASP A 215 -0.12 -45.28 -7.72
N LEU A 216 -1.13 -44.41 -7.81
CA LEU A 216 -0.97 -43.02 -7.43
C LEU A 216 -0.97 -42.87 -5.91
N VAL A 217 0.08 -42.23 -5.41
CA VAL A 217 0.12 -41.71 -4.05
C VAL A 217 -0.74 -40.45 -3.93
N TYR A 218 -1.22 -40.16 -2.72
CA TYR A 218 -2.14 -39.05 -2.46
C TYR A 218 -1.65 -37.71 -3.03
N VAL A 219 -0.36 -37.40 -2.87
CA VAL A 219 0.25 -36.15 -3.37
C VAL A 219 0.20 -36.03 -4.89
N SER A 220 0.30 -37.15 -5.61
CA SER A 220 0.23 -37.19 -7.08
C SER A 220 -1.22 -37.21 -7.59
N PHE A 221 -2.15 -37.72 -6.78
CA PHE A 221 -3.58 -37.72 -7.09
C PHE A 221 -4.22 -36.35 -6.85
N HIS A 222 -3.81 -35.64 -5.79
CA HIS A 222 -4.42 -34.39 -5.34
C HIS A 222 -4.59 -33.34 -6.44
N PRO A 223 -3.59 -33.03 -7.30
CA PRO A 223 -3.73 -32.00 -8.34
C PRO A 223 -4.71 -32.41 -9.44
N ARG A 224 -4.91 -33.71 -9.67
CA ARG A 224 -5.81 -34.25 -10.70
C ARG A 224 -7.27 -34.25 -10.23
N ALA A 225 -7.48 -34.33 -8.92
CA ALA A 225 -8.80 -34.37 -8.30
C ALA A 225 -9.36 -32.99 -7.93
N THR A 226 -8.51 -31.95 -7.94
CA THR A 226 -8.91 -30.56 -7.73
C THR A 226 -9.03 -29.82 -9.06
N PRO A 227 -10.15 -29.13 -9.35
CA PRO A 227 -10.24 -28.25 -10.51
C PRO A 227 -9.22 -27.11 -10.39
N ALA A 228 -8.62 -26.71 -11.51
CA ALA A 228 -7.54 -25.72 -11.61
C ALA A 228 -7.86 -24.33 -11.02
N ASN A 229 -9.12 -24.06 -10.68
CA ASN A 229 -9.63 -22.76 -10.20
C ASN A 229 -10.24 -22.81 -8.79
N ALA A 230 -9.89 -23.77 -7.93
CA ALA A 230 -10.34 -23.72 -6.54
C ALA A 230 -9.71 -22.48 -5.86
N PRO A 231 -10.51 -21.45 -5.49
CA PRO A 231 -9.96 -20.30 -4.81
C PRO A 231 -9.38 -20.78 -3.49
N CYS A 232 -8.11 -20.46 -3.27
CA CYS A 232 -7.43 -20.73 -2.02
C CYS A 232 -8.18 -19.98 -0.91
N SER A 233 -9.12 -20.65 -0.24
CA SER A 233 -9.79 -20.13 0.94
C SER A 233 -8.74 -20.06 2.04
N ARG A 234 -8.02 -18.94 2.08
CA ARG A 234 -7.19 -18.56 3.23
C ARG A 234 -8.15 -18.24 4.37
N SER A 235 -8.53 -19.25 5.15
CA SER A 235 -8.98 -19.01 6.52
C SER A 235 -7.76 -18.50 7.30
N GLY A 236 -7.85 -17.24 7.71
CA GLY A 236 -6.89 -16.60 8.61
C GLY A 236 -7.00 -17.09 10.05
#